data_AF-A0A2T4V404-F1
#
_entry.id   AF-A0A2T4V404-F1
#
_cell.length_a   1.000
_cell.length_b   1.000
_cell.length_c   1.000
_cell.angle_alpha   90.00
_cell.angle_beta   90.00
_cell.angle_gamma   90.00
#
_symmetry.space_group_name_H-M   'P 1'
#
loop_
_entity.id
_entity.type
_entity.pdbx_description
1 polymer ?
#
loop_
_entity_poly.entity_id
_entity_poly.type
_entity_poly.pdbx_seq_one_letter_code
_entity_poly.pdbx_strand_id
1 'polypeptide(L)'
;MRSSRKFLLTGAWGLLAACGSQEPSVPEDLRSVELPATAAGLTATFSTGSVWSGGFGGVVTIKNTTSSAISDWSLTFKFNGDAALRGTPWGAGGSATQASDGSWTVLPNTWGGNNVPANGSVTVSFEGSGTFSGVGSCSINGYSCSGSTPPPVDTTPPTVSLSASPASLTSAGSVSLSAPASDNVGVARVEFYRNGILLSTDSSSPYSASDAFSSSSQNGTYSYTAKAYDAAGNSTTSSAASVVVSLTGGPTDPPPAGRMYIGYASSWNTSINDLTTANIPSYYTHLNIAFARPNTAYQKGSYEFDQAVAGLEFFEGATTNTGQKKFTPAQAQTLINNIQSLRTRGTQVWLSVGGWSYSQGDQWANFNAARVVDLAQDLGASGVDIDWESSGSSCNKQTADTFSCSKDGEIANIITSLDSTIRARGLNMGISIAGWSTGAYYVKGTPFEEGKVQWGSPFGGTMYSVVKNHGSKLHHINLMSYDGGEYYDPREGYESYRAIYNGPIAMGLEIAPEGAGGATLKLNAEPGTVYDAEMLTGQNNMATKYYNVETLATYMKNKGRPTDGMMVWQVWKERVHATPPAGAAGVNSAGQLVCQLLGIVSNCNQSIPNLPKY
;
A
#
# COMPACT_ATOMS: atom_id res chain seq x y z
N MET A 1 52.78 -40.94 -50.36
CA MET A 1 51.91 -39.77 -50.09
C MET A 1 52.18 -39.29 -48.68
N ARG A 2 52.45 -37.99 -48.51
CA ARG A 2 53.24 -37.41 -47.41
C ARG A 2 52.47 -37.33 -46.07
N SER A 3 53.06 -37.94 -45.05
CA SER A 3 52.85 -37.77 -43.61
C SER A 3 53.42 -36.40 -43.19
N SER A 4 52.87 -35.64 -42.23
CA SER A 4 52.76 -36.03 -40.83
C SER A 4 51.79 -35.17 -40.03
N ARG A 5 50.99 -35.83 -39.18
CA ARG A 5 50.39 -35.28 -37.96
C ARG A 5 50.74 -36.22 -36.81
N LYS A 6 51.20 -35.70 -35.68
CA LYS A 6 50.87 -36.23 -34.35
C LYS A 6 50.76 -35.07 -33.37
N PHE A 7 49.73 -35.15 -32.54
CA PHE A 7 49.30 -34.22 -31.50
C PHE A 7 49.22 -35.01 -30.18
N LEU A 8 49.17 -34.28 -29.04
CA LEU A 8 49.08 -34.65 -27.60
C LEU A 8 50.44 -34.50 -26.89
N LEU A 9 50.61 -33.84 -25.73
CA LEU A 9 49.73 -33.55 -24.58
C LEU A 9 50.21 -32.29 -23.77
N THR A 10 49.23 -31.47 -23.37
CA THR A 10 48.94 -30.76 -22.08
C THR A 10 49.98 -30.16 -21.12
N GLY A 11 49.62 -28.95 -20.62
CA GLY A 11 49.89 -28.40 -19.27
C GLY A 11 50.71 -27.10 -19.31
N ALA A 12 50.51 -26.04 -18.53
CA ALA A 12 49.53 -25.60 -17.54
C ALA A 12 49.76 -24.08 -17.33
N TRP A 13 48.72 -23.35 -16.91
CA TRP A 13 48.72 -22.14 -16.05
C TRP A 13 49.77 -21.02 -16.24
N GLY A 14 49.29 -19.77 -16.40
CA GLY A 14 50.04 -18.59 -15.93
C GLY A 14 49.93 -17.33 -16.80
N LEU A 15 49.13 -16.39 -16.29
CA LEU A 15 49.13 -14.93 -16.47
C LEU A 15 50.10 -14.31 -17.49
N LEU A 16 49.54 -13.58 -18.47
CA LEU A 16 50.25 -12.56 -19.24
C LEU A 16 49.91 -11.16 -18.71
N ALA A 17 50.98 -10.44 -18.34
CA ALA A 17 50.98 -9.01 -18.10
C ALA A 17 51.64 -8.28 -19.28
N ALA A 18 51.14 -7.07 -19.51
CA ALA A 18 51.80 -5.87 -20.06
C ALA A 18 52.22 -5.82 -21.54
N CYS A 19 51.53 -4.97 -22.30
CA CYS A 19 52.01 -3.70 -22.89
C CYS A 19 50.86 -3.16 -23.76
N GLY A 20 50.33 -1.94 -23.66
CA GLY A 20 50.88 -0.67 -23.20
C GLY A 20 50.40 0.38 -24.21
N SER A 21 49.18 0.91 -24.05
CA SER A 21 48.60 1.95 -24.92
C SER A 21 48.40 3.23 -24.10
N GLN A 22 49.08 4.31 -24.50
CA GLN A 22 48.80 5.65 -23.99
C GLN A 22 47.49 6.18 -24.58
N GLU A 23 46.54 6.51 -23.71
CA GLU A 23 45.37 7.31 -24.03
C GLU A 23 45.74 8.80 -24.17
N PRO A 24 45.12 9.54 -25.10
CA PRO A 24 44.98 10.98 -24.96
C PRO A 24 43.82 11.31 -24.02
N SER A 25 44.10 12.16 -23.04
CA SER A 25 43.20 12.69 -22.03
C SER A 25 42.00 13.46 -22.61
N VAL A 26 40.79 13.16 -22.13
CA VAL A 26 39.58 13.97 -22.30
C VAL A 26 39.49 14.96 -21.12
N PRO A 27 39.47 16.29 -21.35
CA PRO A 27 39.17 17.25 -20.30
C PRO A 27 37.67 17.26 -19.95
N GLU A 28 37.39 17.40 -18.65
CA GLU A 28 36.07 17.60 -18.05
C GLU A 28 35.33 18.82 -18.62
N ASP A 29 34.08 18.65 -19.07
CA ASP A 29 32.90 19.33 -18.51
C ASP A 29 31.62 18.74 -19.17
N LEU A 30 30.93 17.84 -18.46
CA LEU A 30 29.55 17.47 -18.79
C LEU A 30 28.63 18.48 -18.11
N ARG A 31 28.53 19.68 -18.70
CA ARG A 31 27.34 20.51 -18.59
C ARG A 31 26.53 20.32 -19.84
N SER A 32 25.33 19.76 -19.66
CA SER A 32 24.20 20.00 -20.55
C SER A 32 24.08 21.51 -20.74
N VAL A 33 24.58 22.02 -21.88
CA VAL A 33 24.23 23.37 -22.32
C VAL A 33 22.80 23.29 -22.79
N GLU A 34 21.90 23.62 -21.87
CA GLU A 34 20.55 24.03 -22.20
C GLU A 34 20.66 25.19 -23.19
N LEU A 35 20.06 25.01 -24.37
CA LEU A 35 20.01 26.03 -25.42
C LEU A 35 19.38 27.30 -24.82
N PRO A 36 20.00 28.50 -24.97
CA PRO A 36 19.36 29.72 -24.50
C PRO A 36 18.08 29.95 -25.31
N ALA A 37 16.93 29.93 -24.64
CA ALA A 37 15.68 30.40 -25.18
C ALA A 37 15.80 31.91 -25.44
N THR A 38 15.98 32.30 -26.70
CA THR A 38 15.90 33.71 -27.11
C THR A 38 14.92 33.87 -28.26
N ALA A 39 13.71 34.36 -27.96
CA ALA A 39 12.88 35.00 -28.97
C ALA A 39 12.33 36.34 -28.44
N ALA A 40 13.24 37.23 -28.01
CA ALA A 40 12.92 38.64 -27.75
C ALA A 40 13.67 39.52 -28.76
N GLY A 41 13.15 39.61 -29.98
CA GLY A 41 13.80 40.34 -31.06
C GLY A 41 12.96 40.64 -32.29
N LEU A 42 11.70 40.19 -32.33
CA LEU A 42 10.78 40.44 -33.44
C LEU A 42 9.64 41.35 -32.98
N THR A 43 9.21 42.26 -33.84
CA THR A 43 8.06 43.14 -33.65
C THR A 43 7.11 42.97 -34.82
N ALA A 44 5.80 43.10 -34.61
CA ALA A 44 4.82 43.07 -35.70
C ALA A 44 3.97 44.33 -35.74
N THR A 45 3.93 44.95 -36.91
CA THR A 45 3.08 46.11 -37.19
C THR A 45 2.03 45.72 -38.22
N PHE A 46 0.75 45.90 -37.87
CA PHE A 46 -0.38 45.63 -38.76
C PHE A 46 -0.80 46.92 -39.46
N SER A 47 -1.04 46.82 -40.76
CA SER A 47 -1.54 47.91 -41.59
C SER A 47 -2.59 47.39 -42.54
N THR A 48 -3.53 48.25 -42.94
CA THR A 48 -4.49 47.98 -44.00
C THR A 48 -4.31 49.01 -45.10
N GLY A 49 -4.31 48.55 -46.36
CA GLY A 49 -4.06 49.40 -47.53
C GLY A 49 -5.25 49.49 -48.48
N SER A 50 -6.22 48.59 -48.37
CA SER A 50 -7.41 48.56 -49.22
C SER A 50 -8.58 48.01 -48.41
N VAL A 51 -9.67 48.76 -48.34
CA VAL A 51 -10.89 48.37 -47.61
C VAL A 51 -12.06 48.44 -48.59
N TRP A 52 -12.91 47.44 -48.59
CA TRP A 52 -14.11 47.38 -49.43
C TRP A 52 -15.30 46.84 -48.63
N SER A 53 -16.49 46.84 -49.24
CA SER A 53 -17.69 46.32 -48.58
C SER A 53 -17.51 44.84 -48.21
N GLY A 54 -17.39 44.55 -46.92
CA GLY A 54 -17.29 43.18 -46.37
C GLY A 54 -15.89 42.59 -46.29
N GLY A 55 -14.82 43.36 -46.59
CA GLY A 55 -13.46 42.86 -46.48
C GLY A 55 -12.37 43.91 -46.61
N PHE A 56 -11.12 43.47 -46.44
CA PHE A 56 -9.95 44.34 -46.45
C PHE A 56 -8.68 43.59 -46.87
N GLY A 57 -7.71 44.30 -47.41
CA GLY A 57 -6.35 43.84 -47.63
C GLY A 57 -5.42 44.37 -46.54
N GLY A 58 -4.67 43.47 -45.90
CA GLY A 58 -3.78 43.79 -44.80
C GLY A 58 -2.33 43.35 -45.04
N VAL A 59 -1.41 44.03 -44.37
CA VAL A 59 0.01 43.70 -44.33
C VAL A 59 0.49 43.72 -42.88
N VAL A 60 1.16 42.64 -42.46
CA VAL A 60 1.95 42.57 -41.23
C VAL A 60 3.42 42.70 -41.58
N THR A 61 4.09 43.69 -41.01
CA THR A 61 5.56 43.81 -41.09
C THR A 61 6.16 43.20 -39.83
N ILE A 62 6.90 42.10 -40.00
CA ILE A 62 7.69 41.48 -38.93
C ILE A 62 9.10 42.04 -39.00
N LYS A 63 9.51 42.83 -38.01
CA LYS A 63 10.83 43.47 -37.94
C LYS A 63 11.71 42.82 -36.88
N ASN A 64 12.91 42.43 -37.27
CA ASN A 64 13.98 41.97 -36.39
C ASN A 64 14.77 43.18 -35.87
N THR A 65 14.84 43.31 -34.55
CA THR A 65 15.54 44.39 -33.84
C THR A 65 16.89 43.95 -33.29
N THR A 66 17.34 42.74 -33.60
CA THR A 66 18.61 42.18 -33.16
C THR A 66 19.69 42.32 -34.24
N SER A 67 20.95 42.12 -33.82
CA SER A 67 22.12 42.14 -34.72
C SER A 67 22.37 40.84 -35.48
N SER A 68 21.51 39.82 -35.31
CA SER A 68 21.62 38.51 -35.96
C SER A 68 20.33 38.18 -36.72
N ALA A 69 20.42 37.41 -37.81
CA ALA A 69 19.22 36.96 -38.52
C ALA A 69 18.43 35.96 -37.65
N ILE A 70 17.10 36.02 -37.73
CA ILE A 70 16.18 35.09 -37.05
C ILE A 70 15.50 34.26 -38.13
N SER A 71 15.64 32.94 -38.08
CA SER A 71 15.18 32.01 -39.13
C SER A 71 13.95 31.18 -38.72
N ASP A 72 13.37 31.47 -37.57
CA ASP A 72 12.20 30.82 -37.00
C ASP A 72 11.23 31.86 -36.41
N TRP A 73 10.03 31.92 -36.96
CA TRP A 73 8.97 32.76 -36.41
C TRP A 73 7.60 32.10 -36.56
N SER A 74 6.74 32.33 -35.59
CA SER A 74 5.33 31.98 -35.58
C SER A 74 4.54 33.19 -35.08
N LEU A 75 3.72 33.78 -35.95
CA LEU A 75 2.93 34.96 -35.63
C LEU A 75 1.53 34.51 -35.22
N THR A 76 1.16 34.74 -33.96
CA THR A 76 -0.18 34.48 -33.44
C THR A 76 -0.88 35.79 -33.14
N PHE A 77 -2.10 36.00 -33.62
CA PHE A 77 -2.86 37.22 -33.33
C PHE A 77 -4.37 37.01 -33.39
N LYS A 78 -5.13 37.90 -32.75
CA LYS A 78 -6.59 37.91 -32.81
C LYS A 78 -7.09 39.29 -33.21
N PHE A 79 -7.89 39.38 -34.26
CA PHE A 79 -8.52 40.64 -34.65
C PHE A 79 -9.52 41.12 -33.59
N ASN A 80 -9.72 42.43 -33.53
CA ASN A 80 -10.86 43.01 -32.83
C ASN A 80 -12.15 42.84 -33.65
N GLY A 81 -13.27 42.63 -32.96
CA GLY A 81 -14.59 42.57 -33.59
C GLY A 81 -14.80 41.32 -34.45
N ASP A 82 -15.39 41.51 -35.62
CA ASP A 82 -15.83 40.45 -36.54
C ASP A 82 -14.83 40.13 -37.66
N ALA A 83 -13.63 40.75 -37.64
CA ALA A 83 -12.63 40.55 -38.68
C ALA A 83 -11.98 39.15 -38.60
N ALA A 84 -11.72 38.55 -39.77
CA ALA A 84 -11.07 37.24 -39.89
C ALA A 84 -10.20 37.14 -41.15
N LEU A 85 -9.16 36.31 -41.12
CA LEU A 85 -8.34 36.03 -42.30
C LEU A 85 -9.16 35.28 -43.36
N ARG A 86 -8.91 35.59 -44.64
CA ARG A 86 -9.50 34.94 -45.79
C ARG A 86 -8.41 34.41 -46.72
N GLY A 87 -8.40 33.10 -46.92
CA GLY A 87 -7.38 32.41 -47.72
C GLY A 87 -6.02 32.33 -47.02
N THR A 88 -5.01 31.89 -47.77
CA THR A 88 -3.65 31.74 -47.26
C THR A 88 -2.89 33.08 -47.38
N PRO A 89 -2.26 33.58 -46.30
CA PRO A 89 -1.36 34.74 -46.39
C PRO A 89 -0.22 34.49 -47.38
N TRP A 90 0.30 35.55 -47.99
CA TRP A 90 1.43 35.52 -48.92
C TRP A 90 2.54 36.50 -48.49
N GLY A 91 3.57 36.64 -49.31
CA GLY A 91 4.82 37.27 -48.90
C GLY A 91 5.61 36.28 -48.07
N ALA A 92 6.01 36.64 -46.85
CA ALA A 92 6.75 35.77 -45.94
C ALA A 92 5.88 34.70 -45.28
N GLY A 93 4.56 34.90 -45.20
CA GLY A 93 3.62 33.89 -44.68
C GLY A 93 3.36 32.78 -45.70
N GLY A 94 3.17 31.55 -45.21
CA GLY A 94 2.91 30.36 -46.04
C GLY A 94 1.70 29.54 -45.59
N SER A 95 1.25 29.68 -44.35
CA SER A 95 0.04 29.05 -43.85
C SER A 95 -0.63 29.89 -42.77
N ALA A 96 -1.93 29.69 -42.57
CA ALA A 96 -2.68 30.25 -41.46
C ALA A 96 -3.62 29.19 -40.90
N THR A 97 -3.68 29.07 -39.58
CA THR A 97 -4.61 28.18 -38.87
C THR A 97 -5.37 28.97 -37.82
N GLN A 98 -6.67 28.70 -37.70
CA GLN A 98 -7.51 29.35 -36.69
C GLN A 98 -7.73 28.41 -35.52
N ALA A 99 -7.54 28.92 -34.30
CA ALA A 99 -7.92 28.22 -33.09
C ALA A 99 -9.40 28.43 -32.76
N SER A 100 -9.95 27.59 -31.89
CA SER A 100 -11.35 27.65 -31.44
C SER A 100 -11.71 28.98 -30.76
N ASP A 101 -10.74 29.68 -30.20
CA ASP A 101 -10.91 30.99 -29.56
C ASP A 101 -10.92 32.16 -30.57
N GLY A 102 -10.78 31.89 -31.87
CA GLY A 102 -10.76 32.86 -32.95
C GLY A 102 -9.39 33.49 -33.23
N SER A 103 -8.34 33.11 -32.52
CA SER A 103 -6.96 33.52 -32.83
C SER A 103 -6.43 32.82 -34.09
N TRP A 104 -5.53 33.49 -34.80
CA TRP A 104 -4.88 33.01 -36.02
C TRP A 104 -3.38 32.83 -35.78
N THR A 105 -2.86 31.67 -36.16
CA THR A 105 -1.42 31.39 -36.20
C THR A 105 -0.94 31.31 -37.64
N VAL A 106 -0.01 32.19 -37.99
CA VAL A 106 0.64 32.27 -39.30
C VAL A 106 2.08 31.75 -39.19
N LEU A 107 2.43 30.83 -40.09
CA LEU A 107 3.79 30.29 -40.22
C LEU A 107 4.44 30.76 -41.52
N PRO A 108 5.79 30.84 -41.57
CA PRO A 108 6.50 31.24 -42.77
C PRO A 108 6.31 30.26 -43.93
N ASN A 109 6.49 30.77 -45.15
CA ASN A 109 6.60 29.93 -46.34
C ASN A 109 7.93 29.14 -46.37
N THR A 110 8.01 28.16 -47.27
CA THR A 110 9.17 27.27 -47.41
C THR A 110 10.27 27.79 -48.35
N TRP A 111 10.06 28.92 -49.03
CA TRP A 111 11.01 29.49 -50.00
C TRP A 111 11.75 30.74 -49.47
N GLY A 112 11.97 30.81 -48.15
CA GLY A 112 12.81 31.83 -47.51
C GLY A 112 12.07 32.86 -46.65
N GLY A 113 10.76 32.75 -46.47
CA GLY A 113 9.97 33.64 -45.62
C GLY A 113 10.28 33.51 -44.12
N ASN A 114 10.94 32.43 -43.72
CA ASN A 114 11.35 32.18 -42.34
C ASN A 114 12.52 33.06 -41.89
N ASN A 115 13.35 33.54 -42.82
CA ASN A 115 14.54 34.33 -42.51
C ASN A 115 14.24 35.83 -42.43
N VAL A 116 14.24 36.38 -41.22
CA VAL A 116 14.17 37.82 -40.94
C VAL A 116 15.59 38.36 -40.69
N PRO A 117 16.19 39.12 -41.62
CA PRO A 117 17.57 39.59 -41.50
C PRO A 117 17.82 40.40 -40.24
N ALA A 118 19.06 40.42 -39.74
CA ALA A 118 19.50 41.28 -38.65
C ALA A 118 19.11 42.75 -38.93
N ASN A 119 18.46 43.42 -37.98
CA ASN A 119 17.92 44.78 -38.13
C ASN A 119 16.99 44.99 -39.36
N GLY A 120 16.53 43.91 -39.98
CA GLY A 120 15.69 43.91 -41.18
C GLY A 120 14.24 43.56 -40.90
N SER A 121 13.44 43.40 -41.95
CA SER A 121 12.03 43.02 -41.83
C SER A 121 11.57 42.15 -42.98
N VAL A 122 10.54 41.35 -42.73
CA VAL A 122 9.76 40.64 -43.74
C VAL A 122 8.30 41.06 -43.66
N THR A 123 7.55 40.89 -44.75
CA THR A 123 6.13 41.26 -44.80
C THR A 123 5.25 40.05 -45.07
N VAL A 124 4.17 39.93 -44.31
CA VAL A 124 3.09 38.97 -44.52
C VAL A 124 1.88 39.75 -45.02
N SER A 125 1.44 39.46 -46.24
CA SER A 125 0.25 40.08 -46.82
C SER A 125 -0.93 39.12 -46.75
N PHE A 126 -2.14 39.63 -46.59
CA PHE A 126 -3.34 38.81 -46.45
C PHE A 126 -4.61 39.52 -46.91
N GLU A 127 -5.64 38.74 -47.25
CA GLU A 127 -7.02 39.23 -47.35
C GLU A 127 -7.77 38.93 -46.06
N GLY A 128 -8.70 39.81 -45.71
CA GLY A 128 -9.57 39.69 -44.55
C GLY A 128 -11.04 39.89 -44.93
N SER A 129 -11.92 39.31 -44.12
CA SER A 129 -13.36 39.54 -44.12
C SER A 129 -13.77 40.31 -42.87
N GLY A 130 -14.94 40.97 -42.89
CA GLY A 130 -15.43 41.77 -41.76
C GLY A 130 -14.79 43.16 -41.69
N THR A 131 -14.89 43.81 -40.53
CA THR A 131 -14.39 45.19 -40.32
C THR A 131 -13.10 45.21 -39.52
N PHE A 132 -11.99 45.61 -40.15
CA PHE A 132 -10.72 45.75 -39.43
C PHE A 132 -10.78 46.92 -38.43
N SER A 133 -10.76 46.60 -37.14
CA SER A 133 -10.74 47.56 -36.02
C SER A 133 -9.49 47.40 -35.14
N GLY A 134 -8.44 46.79 -35.69
CA GLY A 134 -7.19 46.49 -35.01
C GLY A 134 -7.06 45.02 -34.58
N VAL A 135 -6.04 44.76 -33.77
CA VAL A 135 -5.66 43.45 -33.28
C VAL A 135 -5.67 43.50 -31.75
N GLY A 136 -6.46 42.64 -31.11
CA GLY A 136 -6.68 42.62 -29.67
C GLY A 136 -5.60 41.87 -28.89
N SER A 137 -4.96 40.89 -29.53
CA SER A 137 -3.77 40.21 -28.99
C SER A 137 -2.82 39.85 -30.12
N CYS A 138 -1.52 39.92 -29.87
CA CYS A 138 -0.50 39.54 -30.83
C CYS A 138 0.75 39.03 -30.12
N SER A 139 1.28 37.89 -30.57
CA SER A 139 2.57 37.37 -30.16
C SER A 139 3.38 36.80 -31.33
N ILE A 140 4.70 36.93 -31.28
CA ILE A 140 5.64 36.24 -32.16
C ILE A 140 6.47 35.27 -31.30
N ASN A 141 6.46 33.98 -31.64
CA ASN A 141 7.11 32.92 -30.85
C ASN A 141 6.69 32.92 -29.37
N GLY A 142 5.45 33.35 -29.08
CA GLY A 142 4.92 33.47 -27.72
C GLY A 142 5.17 34.82 -27.01
N TYR A 143 5.93 35.74 -27.60
CA TYR A 143 6.25 37.06 -27.03
C TYR A 143 5.44 38.19 -27.66
N SER A 144 5.11 39.25 -26.90
CA SER A 144 4.30 40.38 -27.40
C SER A 144 4.89 41.04 -28.66
N CYS A 145 4.03 41.35 -29.63
CA CYS A 145 4.41 41.98 -30.90
C CYS A 145 4.85 43.46 -30.81
N SER A 146 4.60 44.14 -29.69
CA SER A 146 4.70 45.61 -29.56
C SER A 146 6.12 46.18 -29.61
N GLY A 147 7.17 45.36 -29.60
CA GLY A 147 8.54 45.87 -29.57
C GLY A 147 8.89 46.72 -28.35
N SER A 148 8.01 46.72 -27.35
CA SER A 148 8.40 47.06 -25.99
C SER A 148 9.59 46.18 -25.66
N THR A 149 10.70 46.80 -25.24
CA THR A 149 11.72 46.09 -24.45
C THR A 149 10.97 45.13 -23.54
N PRO A 150 11.36 43.85 -23.45
CA PRO A 150 10.77 42.95 -22.45
C PRO A 150 10.64 43.77 -21.17
N PRO A 151 9.49 43.77 -20.45
CA PRO A 151 9.49 44.33 -19.10
C PRO A 151 10.77 43.80 -18.45
N PRO A 152 11.61 44.69 -17.87
CA PRO A 152 12.98 44.34 -17.51
C PRO A 152 12.95 42.95 -16.92
N VAL A 153 13.64 42.00 -17.58
CA VAL A 153 13.57 40.59 -17.22
C VAL A 153 13.64 40.56 -15.72
N ASP A 154 12.61 40.02 -15.07
CA ASP A 154 12.63 40.04 -13.63
C ASP A 154 13.88 39.27 -13.22
N THR A 155 14.80 39.95 -12.54
CA THR A 155 16.04 39.38 -12.05
C THR A 155 16.03 39.30 -10.52
N THR A 156 14.96 39.75 -9.89
CA THR A 156 14.85 39.77 -8.44
C THR A 156 14.24 38.45 -8.01
N PRO A 157 14.94 37.62 -7.21
CA PRO A 157 14.37 36.39 -6.72
C PRO A 157 13.27 36.64 -5.69
N PRO A 158 12.24 35.77 -5.61
CA PRO A 158 11.26 35.82 -4.54
C PRO A 158 11.91 35.77 -3.15
N THR A 159 11.23 36.33 -2.16
CA THR A 159 11.49 36.07 -0.74
C THR A 159 10.61 34.92 -0.26
N VAL A 160 11.14 34.03 0.57
CA VAL A 160 10.38 32.93 1.18
C VAL A 160 10.93 32.60 2.56
N SER A 161 10.03 32.32 3.49
CA SER A 161 10.37 31.71 4.79
C SER A 161 9.54 30.44 4.98
N LEU A 162 9.98 29.54 5.84
CA LEU A 162 9.27 28.31 6.13
C LEU A 162 9.10 28.15 7.64
N SER A 163 7.90 27.77 8.04
CA SER A 163 7.59 27.27 9.38
C SER A 163 7.02 25.86 9.31
N ALA A 164 7.38 25.02 10.26
CA ALA A 164 6.88 23.65 10.41
C ALA A 164 6.27 23.50 11.81
N SER A 165 5.07 22.94 11.89
CA SER A 165 4.37 22.72 13.16
C SER A 165 3.64 21.37 13.17
N PRO A 166 3.79 20.55 14.22
CA PRO A 166 4.66 20.77 15.38
C PRO A 166 6.15 20.55 15.05
N ALA A 167 7.06 21.17 15.83
CA ALA A 167 8.51 20.98 15.69
C ALA A 167 9.01 19.63 16.24
N SER A 168 8.17 18.92 17.00
CA SER A 168 8.42 17.56 17.46
C SER A 168 7.15 16.72 17.40
N LEU A 169 7.25 15.50 16.86
CA LEU A 169 6.16 14.54 16.80
C LEU A 169 6.51 13.32 17.66
N THR A 170 5.69 13.01 18.67
CA THR A 170 5.89 11.86 19.57
C THR A 170 4.83 10.77 19.43
N SER A 171 3.79 11.02 18.63
CA SER A 171 2.73 10.07 18.24
C SER A 171 2.42 10.26 16.75
N ALA A 172 1.81 9.26 16.10
CA ALA A 172 1.40 9.39 14.70
C ALA A 172 0.58 10.67 14.47
N GLY A 173 0.79 11.32 13.33
CA GLY A 173 0.23 12.63 13.03
C GLY A 173 0.86 13.25 11.79
N SER A 174 0.67 14.55 11.60
CA SER A 174 1.23 15.27 10.46
C SER A 174 1.93 16.55 10.89
N VAL A 175 2.97 16.90 10.15
CA VAL A 175 3.67 18.18 10.23
C VAL A 175 3.08 19.10 9.16
N SER A 176 2.47 20.19 9.57
CA SER A 176 1.99 21.24 8.68
C SER A 176 3.14 22.20 8.37
N LEU A 177 3.32 22.50 7.09
CA LEU A 177 4.31 23.42 6.55
C LEU A 177 3.60 24.65 6.01
N SER A 178 4.05 25.83 6.42
CA SER A 178 3.55 27.13 5.93
C SER A 178 4.71 27.97 5.43
N ALA A 179 4.63 28.40 4.17
CA ALA A 179 5.71 29.11 3.49
C ALA A 179 5.22 30.44 2.89
N PRO A 180 5.11 31.52 3.68
CA PRO A 180 4.81 32.83 3.12
C PRO A 180 5.95 33.25 2.17
N ALA A 181 5.55 33.64 0.96
CA ALA A 181 6.46 34.07 -0.10
C ALA A 181 5.92 35.35 -0.75
N SER A 182 6.84 36.23 -1.15
CA SER A 182 6.52 37.48 -1.85
C SER A 182 7.62 37.85 -2.83
N ASP A 183 7.24 38.56 -3.88
CA ASP A 183 8.10 38.98 -4.97
C ASP A 183 7.63 40.34 -5.53
N ASN A 184 8.48 41.08 -6.24
CA ASN A 184 8.13 42.38 -6.83
C ASN A 184 7.13 42.28 -8.00
N VAL A 185 7.08 41.15 -8.72
CA VAL A 185 6.09 40.90 -9.77
C VAL A 185 5.09 39.84 -9.32
N GLY A 186 5.56 38.72 -8.77
CA GLY A 186 4.69 37.69 -8.23
C GLY A 186 5.35 36.31 -8.15
N VAL A 187 4.89 35.52 -7.17
CA VAL A 187 5.35 34.14 -6.97
C VAL A 187 4.48 33.21 -7.81
N ALA A 188 5.11 32.44 -8.69
CA ALA A 188 4.44 31.46 -9.55
C ALA A 188 4.13 30.15 -8.81
N ARG A 189 5.06 29.67 -7.97
CA ARG A 189 4.87 28.47 -7.15
C ARG A 189 5.86 28.39 -5.98
N VAL A 190 5.51 27.59 -4.98
CA VAL A 190 6.41 27.16 -3.91
C VAL A 190 6.51 25.64 -3.91
N GLU A 191 7.74 25.14 -3.92
CA GLU A 191 8.08 23.73 -3.77
C GLU A 191 8.53 23.45 -2.33
N PHE A 192 7.96 22.44 -1.69
CA PHE A 192 8.34 22.00 -0.35
C PHE A 192 9.23 20.77 -0.43
N TYR A 193 10.32 20.76 0.33
CA TYR A 193 11.31 19.70 0.32
C TYR A 193 11.49 19.10 1.71
N ARG A 194 11.75 17.79 1.77
CA ARG A 194 12.15 17.05 2.97
C ARG A 194 13.50 16.39 2.72
N ASN A 195 14.50 16.74 3.52
CA ASN A 195 15.88 16.25 3.38
C ASN A 195 16.42 16.41 1.94
N GLY A 196 16.03 17.50 1.27
CA GLY A 196 16.40 17.79 -0.13
C GLY A 196 15.57 17.08 -1.19
N ILE A 197 14.61 16.22 -0.82
CA ILE A 197 13.69 15.54 -1.76
C ILE A 197 12.39 16.33 -1.84
N LEU A 198 11.89 16.56 -3.06
CA LEU A 198 10.61 17.26 -3.28
C LEU A 198 9.45 16.47 -2.64
N LEU A 199 8.69 17.15 -1.77
CA LEU A 199 7.49 16.64 -1.11
C LEU A 199 6.24 17.00 -1.91
N SER A 200 6.07 18.29 -2.21
CA SER A 200 4.90 18.81 -2.93
C SER A 200 5.20 20.18 -3.55
N THR A 201 4.30 20.62 -4.44
CA THR A 201 4.31 21.93 -5.07
C THR A 201 2.96 22.59 -4.87
N ASP A 202 2.94 23.85 -4.47
CA ASP A 202 1.74 24.67 -4.31
C ASP A 202 1.87 25.94 -5.17
N SER A 203 0.92 26.17 -6.07
CA SER A 203 0.88 27.33 -6.96
C SER A 203 -0.11 28.41 -6.52
N SER A 204 -0.74 28.26 -5.35
CA SER A 204 -1.72 29.21 -4.82
C SER A 204 -1.39 29.68 -3.41
N SER A 205 -1.36 31.00 -3.20
CA SER A 205 -1.20 31.58 -1.86
C SER A 205 -2.53 31.48 -1.08
N PRO A 206 -2.51 31.15 0.24
CA PRO A 206 -1.34 30.91 1.09
C PRO A 206 -0.69 29.54 0.85
N TYR A 207 0.63 29.55 0.61
CA TYR A 207 1.37 28.33 0.26
C TYR A 207 1.56 27.41 1.46
N SER A 208 1.10 26.16 1.33
CA SER A 208 1.18 25.18 2.41
C SER A 208 1.39 23.74 1.94
N ALA A 209 1.90 22.90 2.84
CA ALA A 209 2.03 21.47 2.62
C ALA A 209 1.85 20.70 3.94
N SER A 210 1.65 19.39 3.85
CA SER A 210 1.55 18.52 5.02
C SER A 210 2.36 17.24 4.78
N ASP A 211 3.12 16.81 5.79
CA ASP A 211 3.88 15.56 5.77
C ASP A 211 3.44 14.65 6.91
N ALA A 212 3.03 13.42 6.58
CA ALA A 212 2.41 12.50 7.52
C ALA A 212 3.39 11.43 8.04
N PHE A 213 3.36 11.21 9.34
CA PHE A 213 4.18 10.25 10.06
C PHE A 213 3.28 9.28 10.83
N SER A 214 3.49 7.99 10.62
CA SER A 214 2.60 6.93 11.07
C SER A 214 3.31 5.82 11.86
N SER A 215 4.64 5.70 11.74
CA SER A 215 5.41 4.64 12.39
C SER A 215 6.79 5.08 12.88
N SER A 216 7.32 4.37 13.88
CA SER A 216 8.66 4.61 14.46
C SER A 216 9.82 4.41 13.48
N SER A 217 9.60 3.76 12.35
CA SER A 217 10.58 3.68 11.26
C SER A 217 10.77 4.99 10.50
N GLN A 218 9.83 5.91 10.67
CA GLN A 218 9.96 7.29 10.24
C GLN A 218 10.51 8.17 11.39
N ASN A 219 11.10 7.57 12.44
CA ASN A 219 11.81 8.35 13.45
C ASN A 219 13.11 8.89 12.87
N GLY A 220 13.41 10.12 13.27
CA GLY A 220 14.58 10.83 12.79
C GLY A 220 14.37 12.33 12.86
N THR A 221 15.42 13.05 12.50
CA THR A 221 15.36 14.49 12.33
C THR A 221 15.16 14.79 10.85
N TYR A 222 14.09 15.50 10.53
CA TYR A 222 13.77 15.92 9.17
C TYR A 222 14.06 17.41 9.01
N SER A 223 14.75 17.75 7.94
CA SER A 223 15.02 19.11 7.52
C SER A 223 14.06 19.48 6.40
N TYR A 224 13.19 20.46 6.63
CA TYR A 224 12.28 20.98 5.63
C TYR A 224 12.77 22.32 5.08
N THR A 225 12.66 22.51 3.77
CA THR A 225 12.90 23.80 3.10
C THR A 225 11.77 24.08 2.12
N ALA A 226 11.52 25.36 1.86
CA ALA A 226 10.63 25.82 0.80
C ALA A 226 11.44 26.57 -0.26
N LYS A 227 11.16 26.32 -1.54
CA LYS A 227 11.77 27.04 -2.65
C LYS A 227 10.69 27.74 -3.47
N ALA A 228 10.71 29.07 -3.46
CA ALA A 228 9.77 29.89 -4.22
C ALA A 228 10.35 30.22 -5.60
N TYR A 229 9.49 30.20 -6.62
CA TYR A 229 9.83 30.56 -8.00
C TYR A 229 8.89 31.66 -8.49
N ASP A 230 9.42 32.61 -9.25
CA ASP A 230 8.62 33.55 -10.03
C ASP A 230 8.36 33.03 -11.45
N ALA A 231 7.69 33.83 -12.28
CA ALA A 231 7.43 33.50 -13.68
C ALA A 231 8.64 33.71 -14.61
N ALA A 232 9.68 34.42 -14.17
CA ALA A 232 10.91 34.68 -14.92
C ALA A 232 11.99 33.59 -14.70
N GLY A 233 11.77 32.68 -13.73
CA GLY A 233 12.67 31.59 -13.39
C GLY A 233 13.63 31.89 -12.24
N ASN A 234 13.54 33.05 -11.58
CA ASN A 234 14.32 33.29 -10.37
C ASN A 234 13.75 32.46 -9.22
N SER A 235 14.62 32.10 -8.28
CA SER A 235 14.20 31.33 -7.11
C SER A 235 15.04 31.62 -5.88
N THR A 236 14.41 31.46 -4.72
CA THR A 236 15.05 31.50 -3.40
C THR A 236 14.61 30.30 -2.59
N THR A 237 15.54 29.70 -1.86
CA THR A 237 15.26 28.64 -0.89
C THR A 237 15.28 29.22 0.53
N SER A 238 14.30 28.88 1.34
CA SER A 238 14.21 29.29 2.75
C SER A 238 15.35 28.69 3.59
N SER A 239 15.56 29.24 4.78
CA SER A 239 16.26 28.50 5.84
C SER A 239 15.53 27.20 6.17
N ALA A 240 16.27 26.19 6.64
CA ALA A 240 15.68 24.91 7.01
C ALA A 240 14.91 24.98 8.33
N ALA A 241 13.71 24.41 8.35
CA ALA A 241 12.97 24.12 9.57
C ALA A 241 13.23 22.65 9.97
N SER A 242 13.75 22.45 11.18
CA SER A 242 14.04 21.11 11.69
C SER A 242 12.84 20.58 12.49
N VAL A 243 12.44 19.34 12.21
CA VAL A 243 11.42 18.62 12.96
C VAL A 243 11.98 17.30 13.45
N VAL A 244 11.80 17.02 14.74
CA VAL A 244 12.21 15.74 15.34
C VAL A 244 11.01 14.81 15.44
N VAL A 245 11.09 13.66 14.78
CA VAL A 245 10.08 12.60 14.88
C VAL A 245 10.63 11.51 15.78
N SER A 246 9.96 11.28 16.90
CA SER A 246 10.33 10.31 17.92
C SER A 246 9.08 9.58 18.39
N LEU A 247 8.47 8.85 17.46
CA LEU A 247 7.31 8.02 17.71
C LEU A 247 7.75 6.83 18.55
N THR A 248 7.22 6.72 19.77
CA THR A 248 7.41 5.56 20.62
C THR A 248 6.56 4.40 20.08
N GLY A 249 7.17 3.36 19.52
CA GLY A 249 6.45 2.15 19.07
C GLY A 249 7.28 1.16 18.26
N GLY A 250 7.95 0.20 18.91
CA GLY A 250 8.14 -1.15 18.34
C GLY A 250 6.84 -1.95 18.46
N PRO A 251 6.71 -3.11 17.76
CA PRO A 251 5.49 -3.53 17.05
C PRO A 251 4.24 -3.33 17.90
N THR A 252 3.61 -2.19 17.70
CA THR A 252 2.30 -1.87 18.24
C THR A 252 1.68 -0.93 17.22
N ASP A 253 1.00 -1.52 16.23
CA ASP A 253 -0.40 -1.08 16.12
C ASP A 253 -0.92 -1.32 17.55
N PRO A 254 -1.25 -0.28 18.34
CA PRO A 254 -1.78 -0.55 19.67
C PRO A 254 -2.93 -1.54 19.46
N PRO A 255 -3.05 -2.61 20.28
CA PRO A 255 -4.26 -3.40 20.27
C PRO A 255 -5.43 -2.40 20.29
N PRO A 256 -6.49 -2.61 19.50
CA PRO A 256 -7.61 -1.68 19.42
C PRO A 256 -7.91 -1.16 20.82
N ALA A 257 -8.13 0.13 21.00
CA ALA A 257 -8.48 0.67 22.31
C ALA A 257 -9.81 0.02 22.75
N GLY A 258 -9.75 -1.15 23.40
CA GLY A 258 -10.87 -2.04 23.61
C GLY A 258 -10.62 -3.50 23.25
N ARG A 259 -11.70 -4.28 23.28
CA ARG A 259 -11.66 -5.73 23.11
C ARG A 259 -11.44 -6.10 21.65
N MET A 260 -10.69 -7.17 21.42
CA MET A 260 -10.55 -7.73 20.07
C MET A 260 -11.79 -8.54 19.68
N TYR A 261 -12.18 -8.43 18.43
CA TYR A 261 -12.95 -9.45 17.72
C TYR A 261 -12.24 -9.77 16.42
N ILE A 262 -11.80 -11.01 16.31
CA ILE A 262 -10.94 -11.47 15.23
C ILE A 262 -11.74 -12.45 14.37
N GLY A 263 -11.73 -12.25 13.06
CA GLY A 263 -12.32 -13.19 12.12
C GLY A 263 -11.25 -13.85 11.26
N TYR A 264 -11.30 -15.16 11.09
CA TYR A 264 -10.55 -15.81 10.02
C TYR A 264 -11.39 -15.87 8.75
N ALA A 265 -10.87 -15.29 7.67
CA ALA A 265 -11.41 -15.37 6.32
C ALA A 265 -10.57 -16.36 5.52
N SER A 266 -11.12 -17.54 5.25
CA SER A 266 -10.49 -18.48 4.34
C SER A 266 -10.45 -17.89 2.92
N SER A 267 -9.40 -18.22 2.18
CA SER A 267 -9.22 -17.81 0.79
C SER A 267 -9.80 -18.85 -0.17
N TRP A 268 -9.93 -20.12 0.25
CA TRP A 268 -10.66 -21.11 -0.51
C TRP A 268 -12.17 -20.85 -0.44
N ASN A 269 -12.87 -21.14 -1.55
CA ASN A 269 -14.32 -20.96 -1.73
C ASN A 269 -14.81 -19.54 -1.40
N THR A 270 -13.94 -18.54 -1.57
CA THR A 270 -14.19 -17.14 -1.24
C THR A 270 -13.73 -16.24 -2.38
N SER A 271 -14.49 -15.17 -2.65
CA SER A 271 -14.11 -14.15 -3.63
C SER A 271 -13.24 -13.06 -2.99
N ILE A 272 -12.26 -12.52 -3.72
CA ILE A 272 -11.57 -11.30 -3.31
C ILE A 272 -12.55 -10.13 -3.12
N ASN A 273 -13.69 -10.13 -3.83
CA ASN A 273 -14.74 -9.11 -3.73
C ASN A 273 -15.59 -9.26 -2.46
N ASP A 274 -15.44 -10.36 -1.73
CA ASP A 274 -16.07 -10.54 -0.43
C ASP A 274 -15.32 -9.78 0.68
N LEU A 275 -14.04 -9.43 0.46
CA LEU A 275 -13.18 -8.74 1.43
C LEU A 275 -13.35 -7.21 1.41
N THR A 276 -14.58 -6.72 1.32
CA THR A 276 -14.86 -5.27 1.26
C THR A 276 -15.39 -4.75 2.60
N THR A 277 -15.33 -3.43 2.79
CA THR A 277 -15.91 -2.76 3.98
C THR A 277 -17.43 -2.88 4.07
N ALA A 278 -18.11 -3.19 2.95
CA ALA A 278 -19.54 -3.47 2.93
C ALA A 278 -19.87 -4.88 3.42
N ASN A 279 -19.00 -5.85 3.12
CA ASN A 279 -19.25 -7.27 3.39
C ASN A 279 -18.65 -7.75 4.72
N ILE A 280 -17.59 -7.09 5.19
CA ILE A 280 -16.97 -7.38 6.49
C ILE A 280 -17.50 -6.40 7.54
N PRO A 281 -18.24 -6.87 8.56
CA PRO A 281 -18.72 -6.02 9.64
C PRO A 281 -17.60 -5.26 10.35
N SER A 282 -17.83 -3.99 10.68
CA SER A 282 -16.87 -3.10 11.35
C SER A 282 -16.59 -3.48 12.80
N TYR A 283 -17.41 -4.37 13.38
CA TYR A 283 -17.13 -4.93 14.70
C TYR A 283 -15.99 -5.95 14.68
N TYR A 284 -15.59 -6.46 13.50
CA TYR A 284 -14.33 -7.20 13.36
C TYR A 284 -13.18 -6.21 13.39
N THR A 285 -12.55 -6.14 14.56
CA THR A 285 -11.35 -5.34 14.79
C THR A 285 -10.14 -5.90 14.03
N HIS A 286 -10.10 -7.22 13.81
CA HIS A 286 -9.06 -7.90 13.06
C HIS A 286 -9.66 -8.90 12.07
N LEU A 287 -9.01 -9.07 10.92
CA LEU A 287 -9.35 -10.07 9.92
C LEU A 287 -8.07 -10.80 9.47
N ASN A 288 -8.00 -12.10 9.74
CA ASN A 288 -6.90 -12.97 9.31
C ASN A 288 -7.26 -13.58 7.95
N ILE A 289 -6.44 -13.34 6.93
CA ILE A 289 -6.60 -13.92 5.59
C ILE A 289 -5.83 -15.25 5.56
N ALA A 290 -6.57 -16.35 5.43
CA ALA A 290 -6.07 -17.72 5.56
C ALA A 290 -6.10 -18.48 4.22
N PHE A 291 -5.10 -19.26 3.81
CA PHE A 291 -3.76 -19.37 4.38
C PHE A 291 -2.71 -19.17 3.31
N ALA A 292 -1.64 -18.46 3.66
CA ALA A 292 -0.42 -18.45 2.90
C ALA A 292 0.49 -19.64 3.26
N ARG A 293 1.36 -20.00 2.32
CA ARG A 293 2.32 -21.09 2.45
C ARG A 293 3.50 -20.71 3.36
N PRO A 294 3.89 -21.56 4.33
CA PRO A 294 5.07 -21.31 5.17
C PRO A 294 6.38 -21.14 4.39
N ASN A 295 6.55 -21.94 3.33
CA ASN A 295 7.70 -21.90 2.42
C ASN A 295 7.41 -21.14 1.12
N THR A 296 6.62 -20.06 1.19
CA THR A 296 6.25 -19.28 0.00
C THR A 296 7.46 -18.86 -0.84
N ALA A 297 7.31 -18.97 -2.16
CA ALA A 297 8.28 -18.53 -3.15
C ALA A 297 8.13 -17.04 -3.52
N TYR A 298 7.25 -16.31 -2.82
CA TYR A 298 6.87 -14.93 -3.15
C TYR A 298 8.07 -13.99 -3.23
N GLN A 299 8.16 -13.21 -4.31
CA GLN A 299 9.18 -12.20 -4.47
C GLN A 299 8.57 -10.82 -4.32
N LYS A 300 9.21 -9.95 -3.52
CA LYS A 300 8.76 -8.57 -3.35
C LYS A 300 8.56 -7.88 -4.70
N GLY A 301 7.38 -7.30 -4.89
CA GLY A 301 6.93 -6.64 -6.12
C GLY A 301 6.38 -7.59 -7.20
N SER A 302 6.30 -8.90 -6.97
CA SER A 302 5.74 -9.83 -7.97
C SER A 302 4.21 -9.81 -8.00
N TYR A 303 3.57 -9.52 -6.86
CA TYR A 303 2.11 -9.52 -6.69
C TYR A 303 1.44 -10.87 -7.04
N GLU A 304 2.23 -11.95 -7.05
CA GLU A 304 1.76 -13.32 -7.26
C GLU A 304 1.19 -13.88 -5.94
N PHE A 305 0.03 -13.38 -5.55
CA PHE A 305 -0.67 -13.80 -4.33
C PHE A 305 -1.39 -15.14 -4.46
N ASP A 306 -1.29 -15.76 -5.62
CA ASP A 306 -2.01 -16.97 -5.96
C ASP A 306 -1.48 -18.23 -5.26
N GLN A 307 -2.21 -19.33 -5.45
CA GLN A 307 -2.03 -20.58 -4.71
C GLN A 307 -0.64 -21.21 -4.93
N ALA A 308 -0.08 -21.08 -6.13
CA ALA A 308 1.20 -21.72 -6.44
C ALA A 308 2.36 -21.03 -5.70
N VAL A 309 2.32 -19.70 -5.62
CA VAL A 309 3.41 -18.88 -5.08
C VAL A 309 3.19 -18.51 -3.62
N ALA A 310 2.12 -17.80 -3.31
CA ALA A 310 1.81 -17.31 -1.97
C ALA A 310 0.93 -18.28 -1.17
N GLY A 311 0.03 -19.02 -1.84
CA GLY A 311 -0.86 -19.98 -1.21
C GLY A 311 -2.33 -19.60 -1.16
N LEU A 312 -2.71 -18.38 -1.56
CA LEU A 312 -4.12 -17.94 -1.45
C LEU A 312 -4.96 -18.47 -2.61
N GLU A 313 -6.16 -18.93 -2.28
CA GLU A 313 -7.00 -19.74 -3.17
C GLU A 313 -8.27 -19.03 -3.64
N PHE A 314 -8.27 -17.70 -3.67
CA PHE A 314 -9.47 -16.92 -4.02
C PHE A 314 -10.05 -17.34 -5.37
N PHE A 315 -11.38 -17.33 -5.43
CA PHE A 315 -12.15 -17.88 -6.54
C PHE A 315 -11.78 -17.29 -7.89
N GLU A 316 -11.51 -15.99 -7.94
CA GLU A 316 -11.15 -15.23 -9.15
C GLU A 316 -9.92 -15.76 -9.87
N GLY A 317 -9.05 -16.47 -9.17
CA GLY A 317 -7.88 -17.07 -9.77
C GLY A 317 -8.28 -18.03 -10.89
N ALA A 318 -7.69 -17.85 -12.07
CA ALA A 318 -7.86 -18.78 -13.17
C ALA A 318 -7.36 -20.17 -12.72
N THR A 319 -8.18 -21.19 -12.94
CA THR A 319 -7.81 -22.57 -12.60
C THR A 319 -6.81 -23.07 -13.64
N THR A 320 -5.58 -23.36 -13.22
CA THR A 320 -4.53 -23.91 -14.09
C THR A 320 -4.82 -25.38 -14.42
N ASN A 321 -4.02 -25.96 -15.32
CA ASN A 321 -4.09 -27.39 -15.65
C ASN A 321 -3.84 -28.31 -14.44
N THR A 322 -3.27 -27.79 -13.35
CA THR A 322 -3.05 -28.51 -12.09
C THR A 322 -4.15 -28.26 -11.07
N GLY A 323 -5.22 -27.55 -11.43
CA GLY A 323 -6.32 -27.18 -10.54
C GLY A 323 -6.02 -25.99 -9.63
N GLN A 324 -4.83 -25.39 -9.73
CA GLN A 324 -4.42 -24.29 -8.85
C GLN A 324 -5.04 -22.96 -9.30
N LYS A 325 -5.38 -22.09 -8.35
CA LYS A 325 -5.80 -20.72 -8.63
C LYS A 325 -4.58 -19.87 -9.02
N LYS A 326 -4.69 -19.09 -10.11
CA LYS A 326 -3.67 -18.15 -10.59
C LYS A 326 -4.24 -16.75 -10.83
N PHE A 327 -3.61 -15.73 -10.25
CA PHE A 327 -4.15 -14.37 -10.28
C PHE A 327 -3.59 -13.56 -11.46
N THR A 328 -4.39 -12.64 -11.95
CA THR A 328 -3.94 -11.56 -12.83
C THR A 328 -3.44 -10.37 -12.01
N PRO A 329 -2.60 -9.48 -12.58
CA PRO A 329 -2.18 -8.25 -11.89
C PRO A 329 -3.37 -7.38 -11.42
N ALA A 330 -4.46 -7.34 -12.19
CA ALA A 330 -5.67 -6.60 -11.81
C ALA A 330 -6.39 -7.21 -10.59
N GLN A 331 -6.43 -8.54 -10.48
CA GLN A 331 -6.99 -9.24 -9.32
C GLN A 331 -6.10 -9.05 -8.08
N ALA A 332 -4.78 -9.12 -8.24
CA ALA A 332 -3.84 -8.82 -7.16
C ALA A 332 -4.02 -7.38 -6.65
N GLN A 333 -4.16 -6.41 -7.55
CA GLN A 333 -4.45 -5.02 -7.19
C GLN A 333 -5.81 -4.86 -6.50
N THR A 334 -6.83 -5.60 -6.94
CA THR A 334 -8.15 -5.59 -6.30
C THR A 334 -8.07 -6.08 -4.86
N LEU A 335 -7.33 -7.17 -4.60
CA LEU A 335 -7.09 -7.67 -3.26
C LEU A 335 -6.39 -6.62 -2.38
N ILE A 336 -5.32 -5.98 -2.88
CA ILE A 336 -4.61 -4.90 -2.18
C ILE A 336 -5.55 -3.76 -1.83
N ASN A 337 -6.37 -3.30 -2.78
CA ASN A 337 -7.30 -2.19 -2.57
C ASN A 337 -8.37 -2.53 -1.53
N ASN A 338 -8.85 -3.78 -1.52
CA ASN A 338 -9.83 -4.28 -0.55
C ASN A 338 -9.23 -4.32 0.87
N ILE A 339 -8.01 -4.85 1.01
CA ILE A 339 -7.25 -4.84 2.27
C ILE A 339 -7.02 -3.40 2.75
N GLN A 340 -6.56 -2.51 1.86
CA GLN A 340 -6.31 -1.11 2.18
C GLN A 340 -7.60 -0.39 2.63
N SER A 341 -8.74 -0.70 2.03
CA SER A 341 -10.04 -0.13 2.40
C SER A 341 -10.46 -0.57 3.82
N LEU A 342 -10.27 -1.85 4.14
CA LEU A 342 -10.51 -2.37 5.50
C LEU A 342 -9.59 -1.71 6.53
N ARG A 343 -8.29 -1.56 6.20
CA ARG A 343 -7.31 -0.90 7.06
C ARG A 343 -7.59 0.58 7.27
N THR A 344 -8.04 1.28 6.22
CA THR A 344 -8.43 2.70 6.32
C THR A 344 -9.64 2.90 7.23
N ARG A 345 -10.54 1.91 7.31
CA ARG A 345 -11.67 1.89 8.26
C ARG A 345 -11.23 1.58 9.71
N GLY A 346 -9.98 1.15 9.92
CA GLY A 346 -9.45 0.78 11.24
C GLY A 346 -9.51 -0.73 11.55
N THR A 347 -9.86 -1.58 10.59
CA THR A 347 -9.73 -3.05 10.75
C THR A 347 -8.27 -3.44 10.52
N GLN A 348 -7.65 -4.14 11.46
CA GLN A 348 -6.33 -4.72 11.23
C GLN A 348 -6.46 -5.97 10.35
N VAL A 349 -5.73 -6.04 9.23
CA VAL A 349 -5.81 -7.18 8.31
C VAL A 349 -4.50 -7.95 8.34
N TRP A 350 -4.54 -9.23 8.66
CA TRP A 350 -3.35 -10.04 8.93
C TRP A 350 -3.20 -11.14 7.89
N LEU A 351 -1.96 -11.43 7.51
CA LEU A 351 -1.64 -12.60 6.70
C LEU A 351 -1.49 -13.81 7.61
N SER A 352 -2.39 -14.78 7.53
CA SER A 352 -2.25 -16.04 8.26
C SER A 352 -1.50 -17.08 7.43
N VAL A 353 -0.42 -17.62 8.00
CA VAL A 353 0.51 -18.55 7.35
C VAL A 353 0.37 -19.91 8.01
N GLY A 354 -0.07 -20.92 7.25
CA GLY A 354 -0.23 -22.28 7.76
C GLY A 354 -1.63 -22.87 7.68
N GLY A 355 -2.19 -23.22 8.83
CA GLY A 355 -3.37 -24.06 8.97
C GLY A 355 -3.05 -25.54 8.82
N TRP A 356 -4.06 -26.38 9.08
CA TRP A 356 -3.94 -27.83 9.17
C TRP A 356 -3.19 -28.47 8.00
N SER A 357 -3.58 -28.17 6.76
CA SER A 357 -3.02 -28.76 5.54
C SER A 357 -1.51 -28.55 5.40
N TYR A 358 -1.00 -27.33 5.65
CA TYR A 358 0.44 -27.06 5.61
C TYR A 358 1.18 -27.60 6.83
N SER A 359 0.47 -27.85 7.93
CA SER A 359 1.04 -28.38 9.16
C SER A 359 1.29 -29.89 9.12
N GLN A 360 0.60 -30.61 8.22
CA GLN A 360 0.85 -32.02 7.96
C GLN A 360 1.98 -32.28 6.94
N GLY A 361 2.39 -31.26 6.20
CA GLY A 361 3.43 -31.38 5.17
C GLY A 361 4.82 -30.92 5.63
N ASP A 362 5.73 -30.76 4.66
CA ASP A 362 7.13 -30.37 4.87
C ASP A 362 7.37 -28.85 4.78
N GLN A 363 6.31 -28.06 4.54
CA GLN A 363 6.42 -26.64 4.23
C GLN A 363 7.04 -25.86 5.39
N TRP A 364 6.71 -26.21 6.64
CA TRP A 364 7.26 -25.55 7.83
C TRP A 364 8.76 -25.81 8.03
N ALA A 365 9.29 -26.95 7.57
CA ALA A 365 10.72 -27.24 7.63
C ALA A 365 11.55 -26.26 6.79
N ASN A 366 10.92 -25.62 5.79
CA ASN A 366 11.53 -24.64 4.91
C ASN A 366 10.89 -23.26 5.05
N PHE A 367 10.39 -22.92 6.25
CA PHE A 367 9.79 -21.62 6.53
C PHE A 367 10.76 -20.47 6.15
N ASN A 368 10.23 -19.46 5.45
CA ASN A 368 11.04 -18.34 4.99
C ASN A 368 10.49 -16.99 5.46
N ALA A 369 11.02 -16.49 6.58
CA ALA A 369 10.61 -15.22 7.17
C ALA A 369 10.72 -14.03 6.21
N ALA A 370 11.79 -13.95 5.41
CA ALA A 370 11.99 -12.84 4.47
C ALA A 370 10.89 -12.79 3.40
N ARG A 371 10.52 -13.95 2.85
CA ARG A 371 9.50 -14.08 1.80
C ARG A 371 8.09 -13.89 2.34
N VAL A 372 7.81 -14.39 3.54
CA VAL A 372 6.55 -14.13 4.25
C VAL A 372 6.39 -12.63 4.55
N VAL A 373 7.44 -11.97 5.01
CA VAL A 373 7.40 -10.50 5.26
C VAL A 373 7.28 -9.72 3.95
N ASP A 374 7.93 -10.14 2.85
CA ASP A 374 7.73 -9.54 1.53
C ASP A 374 6.25 -9.62 1.10
N LEU A 375 5.65 -10.82 1.22
CA LEU A 375 4.25 -11.08 0.89
C LEU A 375 3.31 -10.22 1.73
N ALA A 376 3.49 -10.23 3.05
CA ALA A 376 2.66 -9.45 3.97
C ALA A 376 2.77 -7.93 3.70
N GLN A 377 3.97 -7.45 3.35
CA GLN A 377 4.19 -6.02 3.07
C GLN A 377 3.48 -5.60 1.78
N ASP A 378 3.58 -6.38 0.71
CA ASP A 378 2.98 -6.05 -0.59
C ASP A 378 1.46 -6.25 -0.60
N LEU A 379 0.93 -7.17 0.21
CA LEU A 379 -0.50 -7.24 0.50
C LEU A 379 -1.00 -6.02 1.31
N GLY A 380 -0.09 -5.31 1.97
CA GLY A 380 -0.42 -4.23 2.89
C GLY A 380 -1.03 -4.74 4.19
N ALA A 381 -0.60 -5.88 4.72
CA ALA A 381 -1.08 -6.42 5.99
C ALA A 381 -0.58 -5.63 7.21
N SER A 382 -1.34 -5.67 8.31
CA SER A 382 -0.98 -5.17 9.64
C SER A 382 0.01 -6.10 10.37
N GLY A 383 0.10 -7.36 9.96
CA GLY A 383 0.99 -8.32 10.59
C GLY A 383 0.91 -9.72 9.99
N VAL A 384 1.67 -10.64 10.59
CA VAL A 384 1.72 -12.06 10.22
C VAL A 384 1.20 -12.89 11.38
N ASP A 385 0.21 -13.73 11.09
CA ASP A 385 -0.32 -14.73 11.99
C ASP A 385 0.32 -16.09 11.68
N ILE A 386 0.96 -16.71 12.68
CA ILE A 386 1.59 -18.02 12.57
C ILE A 386 0.56 -19.06 12.99
N ASP A 387 0.04 -19.80 12.02
CA ASP A 387 -0.90 -20.90 12.28
C ASP A 387 -0.21 -22.24 12.03
N TRP A 388 0.84 -22.52 12.81
CA TRP A 388 1.48 -23.82 12.75
C TRP A 388 0.79 -24.80 13.69
N GLU A 389 -0.04 -25.62 13.07
CA GLU A 389 -0.68 -26.73 13.71
C GLU A 389 0.28 -27.94 13.89
N SER A 390 1.39 -27.72 14.61
CA SER A 390 2.41 -28.73 14.87
C SER A 390 1.91 -29.90 15.73
N SER A 391 1.44 -30.96 15.07
CA SER A 391 1.21 -32.28 15.67
C SER A 391 2.52 -33.05 15.90
N GLY A 392 2.47 -34.08 16.76
CA GLY A 392 3.58 -35.02 16.96
C GLY A 392 4.76 -34.49 17.79
N SER A 393 4.61 -33.36 18.48
CA SER A 393 5.63 -32.90 19.42
C SER A 393 5.62 -33.75 20.70
N SER A 394 6.80 -34.19 21.12
CA SER A 394 6.96 -34.94 22.37
C SER A 394 7.48 -34.00 23.45
N CYS A 395 6.65 -33.74 24.46
CA CYS A 395 7.07 -32.97 25.63
C CYS A 395 7.54 -33.90 26.74
N ASN A 396 8.56 -33.51 27.50
CA ASN A 396 9.12 -34.33 28.58
C ASN A 396 8.24 -34.39 29.84
N LYS A 397 7.19 -33.57 29.87
CA LYS A 397 6.15 -33.56 30.88
C LYS A 397 6.73 -33.40 32.32
N GLN A 398 7.72 -32.52 32.47
CA GLN A 398 8.36 -32.20 33.77
C GLN A 398 7.82 -30.90 34.41
N THR A 399 8.50 -30.42 35.48
CA THR A 399 8.19 -29.15 36.17
C THR A 399 8.52 -27.94 35.29
N ALA A 400 8.05 -26.75 35.67
CA ALA A 400 8.16 -25.52 34.87
C ALA A 400 9.58 -25.22 34.38
N ASP A 401 10.57 -25.48 35.22
CA ASP A 401 11.97 -25.12 34.99
C ASP A 401 12.68 -26.10 34.06
N THR A 402 12.12 -27.31 33.89
CA THR A 402 12.71 -28.38 33.09
C THR A 402 11.81 -28.80 31.94
N PHE A 403 10.62 -28.21 31.82
CA PHE A 403 9.68 -28.51 30.75
C PHE A 403 10.25 -28.14 29.38
N SER A 404 10.14 -29.07 28.43
CA SER A 404 10.45 -28.81 27.03
C SER A 404 9.69 -29.77 26.12
N CYS A 405 9.47 -29.31 24.89
CA CYS A 405 8.90 -30.08 23.79
C CYS A 405 9.89 -30.20 22.63
N SER A 406 9.82 -31.29 21.88
CA SER A 406 10.75 -31.58 20.78
C SER A 406 10.78 -30.52 19.68
N LYS A 407 9.70 -29.75 19.50
CA LYS A 407 9.60 -28.70 18.48
C LYS A 407 9.70 -27.27 19.03
N ASP A 408 9.97 -27.08 20.32
CA ASP A 408 10.07 -25.75 20.94
C ASP A 408 11.06 -24.84 20.18
N GLY A 409 12.22 -25.39 19.81
CA GLY A 409 13.24 -24.66 19.07
C GLY A 409 12.81 -24.24 17.67
N GLU A 410 12.05 -25.07 16.96
CA GLU A 410 11.57 -24.76 15.61
C GLU A 410 10.55 -23.61 15.65
N ILE A 411 9.56 -23.69 16.54
CA ILE A 411 8.54 -22.64 16.69
C ILE A 411 9.19 -21.33 17.16
N ALA A 412 10.12 -21.39 18.13
CA ALA A 412 10.87 -20.23 18.60
C ALA A 412 11.70 -19.57 17.49
N ASN A 413 12.29 -20.36 16.59
CA ASN A 413 13.04 -19.87 15.44
C ASN A 413 12.14 -19.19 14.41
N ILE A 414 10.94 -19.69 14.16
CA ILE A 414 9.95 -19.03 13.28
C ILE A 414 9.59 -17.65 13.83
N ILE A 415 9.19 -17.56 15.11
CA ILE A 415 8.85 -16.28 15.76
C ILE A 415 10.04 -15.32 15.73
N THR A 416 11.23 -15.81 16.07
CA THR A 416 12.43 -14.98 16.17
C THR A 416 12.92 -14.51 14.80
N SER A 417 12.82 -15.33 13.76
CA SER A 417 13.20 -14.95 12.39
C SER A 417 12.23 -13.94 11.78
N LEU A 418 10.92 -14.07 12.02
CA LEU A 418 9.93 -13.06 11.67
C LEU A 418 10.21 -11.72 12.39
N ASP A 419 10.34 -11.74 13.71
CA ASP A 419 10.59 -10.55 14.53
C ASP A 419 11.88 -9.84 14.09
N SER A 420 12.96 -10.58 13.86
CA SER A 420 14.23 -10.04 13.39
C SER A 420 14.11 -9.41 12.00
N THR A 421 13.40 -10.08 11.08
CA THR A 421 13.19 -9.58 9.71
C THR A 421 12.36 -8.29 9.70
N ILE A 422 11.26 -8.27 10.46
CA ILE A 422 10.38 -7.11 10.60
C ILE A 422 11.16 -5.91 11.17
N ARG A 423 11.90 -6.13 12.27
CA ARG A 423 12.69 -5.08 12.92
C ARG A 423 13.84 -4.58 12.05
N ALA A 424 14.58 -5.48 11.39
CA ALA A 424 15.69 -5.10 10.52
C ALA A 424 15.23 -4.23 9.34
N ARG A 425 13.97 -4.37 8.92
CA ARG A 425 13.36 -3.58 7.84
C ARG A 425 12.60 -2.34 8.34
N GLY A 426 12.55 -2.10 9.65
CA GLY A 426 11.77 -0.99 10.23
C GLY A 426 10.27 -1.09 9.88
N LEU A 427 9.70 -2.29 9.86
CA LEU A 427 8.28 -2.45 9.51
C LEU A 427 7.41 -2.33 10.76
N ASN A 428 6.29 -1.62 10.65
CA ASN A 428 5.25 -1.61 11.67
C ASN A 428 4.29 -2.78 11.42
N MET A 429 4.75 -3.99 11.74
CA MET A 429 3.98 -5.22 11.59
C MET A 429 4.01 -6.02 12.88
N GLY A 430 2.86 -6.52 13.29
CA GLY A 430 2.76 -7.41 14.43
C GLY A 430 2.99 -8.89 14.07
N ILE A 431 3.22 -9.70 15.09
CA ILE A 431 3.23 -11.17 14.97
C ILE A 431 2.14 -11.71 15.89
N SER A 432 1.22 -12.51 15.35
CA SER A 432 0.31 -13.31 16.15
C SER A 432 0.59 -14.78 15.94
N ILE A 433 0.01 -15.60 16.80
CA ILE A 433 0.13 -17.04 16.73
C ILE A 433 -1.20 -17.69 17.07
N ALA A 434 -1.56 -18.72 16.32
CA ALA A 434 -2.61 -19.63 16.70
C ALA A 434 -2.17 -20.42 17.94
N GLY A 435 -2.81 -20.12 19.07
CA GLY A 435 -2.61 -20.85 20.32
C GLY A 435 -3.43 -22.12 20.29
N TRP A 436 -2.78 -23.28 20.28
CA TRP A 436 -3.46 -24.56 20.43
C TRP A 436 -4.33 -24.65 21.69
N SER A 437 -5.52 -25.24 21.58
CA SER A 437 -6.48 -25.43 22.69
C SER A 437 -5.80 -25.84 24.01
N THR A 438 -5.13 -26.99 23.99
CA THR A 438 -4.40 -27.56 25.14
C THR A 438 -2.91 -27.17 25.12
N GLY A 439 -2.49 -26.25 24.25
CA GLY A 439 -1.09 -25.93 23.98
C GLY A 439 -0.34 -25.38 25.19
N ALA A 440 -1.02 -24.73 26.13
CA ALA A 440 -0.43 -24.25 27.38
C ALA A 440 -0.70 -25.18 28.58
N TYR A 441 -1.44 -26.29 28.38
CA TYR A 441 -1.58 -27.35 29.37
C TYR A 441 -0.34 -28.20 29.36
N TYR A 442 0.68 -27.87 30.16
CA TYR A 442 1.47 -28.91 30.82
C TYR A 442 2.58 -28.28 31.63
N VAL A 443 2.37 -28.14 32.93
CA VAL A 443 3.48 -28.05 33.85
C VAL A 443 3.16 -28.85 35.07
N LYS A 444 4.01 -29.85 35.35
CA LYS A 444 3.91 -30.66 36.56
C LYS A 444 3.92 -29.77 37.79
N GLY A 445 2.90 -29.92 38.65
CA GLY A 445 2.73 -29.12 39.86
C GLY A 445 1.97 -27.81 39.68
N THR A 446 1.40 -27.53 38.50
CA THR A 446 0.51 -26.36 38.28
C THR A 446 -0.96 -26.74 38.30
N PRO A 447 -1.88 -25.76 38.39
CA PRO A 447 -3.32 -26.00 38.20
C PRO A 447 -3.68 -26.57 36.83
N PHE A 448 -2.84 -26.35 35.80
CA PHE A 448 -3.09 -26.72 34.40
C PHE A 448 -2.27 -27.96 33.96
N GLU A 449 -1.92 -28.82 34.91
CA GLU A 449 -1.20 -30.07 34.66
C GLU A 449 -2.07 -31.08 33.90
N GLU A 450 -1.58 -31.59 32.77
CA GLU A 450 -2.27 -32.65 32.03
C GLU A 450 -2.32 -33.93 32.88
N GLY A 451 -3.51 -34.53 32.97
CA GLY A 451 -3.89 -35.54 33.95
C GLY A 451 -4.81 -35.00 35.06
N LYS A 452 -4.81 -33.68 35.33
CA LYS A 452 -5.80 -33.04 36.22
C LYS A 452 -6.97 -32.44 35.45
N VAL A 453 -6.69 -31.79 34.33
CA VAL A 453 -7.67 -31.01 33.54
C VAL A 453 -7.94 -31.60 32.15
N GLN A 454 -6.97 -32.26 31.54
CA GLN A 454 -7.09 -32.91 30.22
C GLN A 454 -6.27 -34.20 30.23
N TRP A 455 -6.71 -35.25 29.55
CA TRP A 455 -5.95 -36.50 29.45
C TRP A 455 -5.55 -36.81 28.01
N GLY A 456 -4.24 -36.92 27.75
CA GLY A 456 -3.68 -37.52 26.53
C GLY A 456 -3.81 -36.67 25.26
N SER A 457 -3.78 -35.34 25.37
CA SER A 457 -3.82 -34.49 24.17
C SER A 457 -2.47 -34.52 23.44
N PRO A 458 -2.43 -34.81 22.12
CA PRO A 458 -1.19 -34.75 21.35
C PRO A 458 -0.64 -33.32 21.21
N PHE A 459 -1.43 -32.31 21.58
CA PHE A 459 -1.05 -30.90 21.56
C PHE A 459 -0.80 -30.34 22.97
N GLY A 460 -0.85 -31.17 24.02
CA GLY A 460 -0.64 -30.74 25.40
C GLY A 460 0.74 -30.11 25.61
N GLY A 461 0.78 -28.82 25.97
CA GLY A 461 2.01 -28.14 26.39
C GLY A 461 2.92 -27.67 25.25
N THR A 462 2.57 -27.94 23.99
CA THR A 462 3.39 -27.61 22.81
C THR A 462 3.64 -26.12 22.60
N MET A 463 2.87 -25.27 23.26
CA MET A 463 2.98 -23.81 23.19
C MET A 463 3.53 -23.20 24.47
N TYR A 464 3.67 -23.98 25.55
CA TYR A 464 4.01 -23.46 26.88
C TYR A 464 5.37 -22.74 26.88
N SER A 465 6.45 -23.44 26.50
CA SER A 465 7.81 -22.86 26.52
C SER A 465 7.92 -21.68 25.57
N VAL A 466 7.36 -21.83 24.37
CA VAL A 466 7.45 -20.83 23.29
C VAL A 466 6.75 -19.54 23.69
N VAL A 467 5.50 -19.63 24.17
CA VAL A 467 4.74 -18.45 24.59
C VAL A 467 5.35 -17.80 25.82
N LYS A 468 5.78 -18.60 26.82
CA LYS A 468 6.43 -18.09 28.02
C LYS A 468 7.71 -17.31 27.70
N ASN A 469 8.54 -17.83 26.80
CA ASN A 469 9.88 -17.28 26.55
C ASN A 469 9.92 -16.26 25.41
N HIS A 470 8.99 -16.34 24.45
CA HIS A 470 8.96 -15.48 23.26
C HIS A 470 7.69 -14.62 23.15
N GLY A 471 6.78 -14.69 24.12
CA GLY A 471 5.53 -13.94 24.12
C GLY A 471 5.71 -12.43 24.01
N SER A 472 6.82 -11.85 24.48
CA SER A 472 7.11 -10.43 24.31
C SER A 472 7.26 -9.98 22.84
N LYS A 473 7.41 -10.92 21.91
CA LYS A 473 7.43 -10.67 20.46
C LYS A 473 6.06 -10.80 19.79
N LEU A 474 5.08 -11.33 20.52
CA LEU A 474 3.73 -11.56 20.01
C LEU A 474 2.83 -10.38 20.34
N HIS A 475 2.17 -9.85 19.32
CA HIS A 475 1.11 -8.85 19.45
C HIS A 475 -0.13 -9.44 20.13
N HIS A 476 -0.55 -10.64 19.74
CA HIS A 476 -1.69 -11.33 20.34
C HIS A 476 -1.62 -12.84 20.11
N ILE A 477 -2.45 -13.59 20.86
CA ILE A 477 -2.67 -15.02 20.64
C ILE A 477 -4.11 -15.23 20.15
N ASN A 478 -4.24 -15.94 19.03
CA ASN A 478 -5.50 -16.47 18.52
C ASN A 478 -5.71 -17.86 19.14
N LEU A 479 -6.28 -17.92 20.35
CA LEU A 479 -6.43 -19.19 21.06
C LEU A 479 -7.53 -20.00 20.37
N MET A 480 -7.17 -21.07 19.68
CA MET A 480 -8.08 -22.07 19.13
C MET A 480 -8.74 -22.82 20.27
N SER A 481 -9.74 -22.21 20.90
CA SER A 481 -10.43 -22.78 22.06
C SER A 481 -11.44 -23.88 21.67
N TYR A 482 -11.24 -24.49 20.52
CA TYR A 482 -11.97 -25.62 19.93
C TYR A 482 -10.97 -26.76 19.69
N ASP A 483 -11.42 -27.92 19.22
CA ASP A 483 -10.53 -29.06 18.92
C ASP A 483 -9.68 -29.59 20.08
N GLY A 484 -10.07 -29.26 21.31
CA GLY A 484 -9.39 -29.73 22.52
C GLY A 484 -9.80 -31.14 22.95
N GLY A 485 -10.83 -31.75 22.34
CA GLY A 485 -11.38 -33.04 22.74
C GLY A 485 -12.37 -32.97 23.91
N GLU A 486 -12.85 -34.14 24.36
CA GLU A 486 -14.03 -34.28 25.24
C GLU A 486 -13.95 -33.54 26.58
N TYR A 487 -12.75 -33.48 27.17
CA TYR A 487 -12.52 -32.95 28.50
C TYR A 487 -12.06 -31.50 28.51
N TYR A 488 -11.95 -30.89 27.33
CA TYR A 488 -11.41 -29.55 27.20
C TYR A 488 -12.40 -28.48 27.67
N ASP A 489 -11.97 -27.70 28.67
CA ASP A 489 -12.62 -26.44 29.03
C ASP A 489 -11.86 -25.24 28.42
N PRO A 490 -12.48 -24.51 27.47
CA PRO A 490 -11.92 -23.28 26.89
C PRO A 490 -11.44 -22.24 27.91
N ARG A 491 -12.11 -22.17 29.06
CA ARG A 491 -11.81 -21.19 30.11
C ARG A 491 -10.50 -21.55 30.78
N GLU A 492 -10.27 -22.83 31.04
CA GLU A 492 -8.99 -23.33 31.54
C GLU A 492 -7.90 -23.16 30.48
N GLY A 493 -8.23 -23.34 29.20
CA GLY A 493 -7.37 -23.02 28.07
C GLY A 493 -6.88 -21.59 28.15
N TYR A 494 -7.80 -20.63 28.21
CA TYR A 494 -7.47 -19.21 28.39
C TYR A 494 -6.64 -18.96 29.65
N GLU A 495 -7.02 -19.50 30.80
CA GLU A 495 -6.31 -19.30 32.06
C GLU A 495 -4.87 -19.83 32.00
N SER A 496 -4.65 -20.96 31.33
CA SER A 496 -3.32 -21.55 31.15
C SER A 496 -2.40 -20.67 30.29
N TYR A 497 -2.91 -20.12 29.18
CA TYR A 497 -2.18 -19.14 28.38
C TYR A 497 -1.95 -17.84 29.14
N ARG A 498 -2.97 -17.34 29.85
CA ARG A 498 -2.86 -16.12 30.64
C ARG A 498 -1.83 -16.24 31.77
N ALA A 499 -1.61 -17.43 32.31
CA ALA A 499 -0.59 -17.68 33.33
C ALA A 499 0.85 -17.48 32.81
N ILE A 500 1.07 -17.58 31.50
CA ILE A 500 2.40 -17.46 30.87
C ILE A 500 2.52 -16.30 29.89
N TYR A 501 1.42 -15.65 29.54
CA TYR A 501 1.37 -14.60 28.53
C TYR A 501 0.71 -13.33 29.06
N ASN A 502 1.40 -12.21 28.85
CA ASN A 502 0.94 -10.90 29.29
C ASN A 502 0.22 -10.09 28.20
N GLY A 503 0.30 -10.50 26.94
CA GLY A 503 -0.37 -9.79 25.85
C GLY A 503 -1.85 -10.15 25.69
N PRO A 504 -2.54 -9.53 24.71
CA PRO A 504 -3.91 -9.82 24.34
C PRO A 504 -4.18 -11.28 23.91
N ILE A 505 -5.24 -11.89 24.42
CA ILE A 505 -5.70 -13.23 24.00
C ILE A 505 -7.11 -13.11 23.41
N ALA A 506 -7.32 -13.67 22.23
CA ALA A 506 -8.64 -13.86 21.64
C ALA A 506 -9.07 -15.32 21.78
N MET A 507 -10.14 -15.61 22.53
CA MET A 507 -10.67 -16.98 22.63
C MET A 507 -11.47 -17.36 21.39
N GLY A 508 -11.16 -18.50 20.81
CA GLY A 508 -11.72 -19.01 19.56
C GLY A 508 -13.11 -19.61 19.72
N LEU A 509 -14.00 -19.20 18.82
CA LEU A 509 -15.29 -19.80 18.55
C LEU A 509 -15.24 -20.46 17.19
N GLU A 510 -15.73 -21.70 17.13
CA GLU A 510 -15.98 -22.36 15.88
C GLU A 510 -17.47 -22.35 15.55
N ILE A 511 -17.77 -22.11 14.26
CA ILE A 511 -19.13 -22.21 13.72
C ILE A 511 -19.37 -23.64 13.23
N ALA A 512 -20.34 -24.32 13.86
CA ALA A 512 -20.82 -25.64 13.45
C ALA A 512 -21.81 -25.56 12.28
N PRO A 513 -21.90 -26.63 11.45
CA PRO A 513 -21.10 -27.86 11.51
C PRO A 513 -19.76 -27.76 10.77
N GLU A 514 -18.79 -28.56 11.21
CA GLU A 514 -17.49 -28.72 10.56
C GLU A 514 -17.39 -30.07 9.83
N GLY A 515 -16.67 -30.10 8.71
CA GLY A 515 -16.40 -31.32 7.93
C GLY A 515 -15.25 -32.18 8.47
N ALA A 516 -14.35 -31.66 9.33
CA ALA A 516 -13.28 -32.40 10.01
C ALA A 516 -12.63 -31.54 11.11
N GLY A 517 -12.40 -32.11 12.30
CA GLY A 517 -11.99 -31.36 13.50
C GLY A 517 -12.95 -31.71 14.64
N GLY A 518 -12.59 -31.43 15.89
CA GLY A 518 -13.10 -32.11 17.08
C GLY A 518 -13.58 -31.20 18.21
N ALA A 519 -14.70 -30.48 18.03
CA ALA A 519 -15.62 -30.05 19.11
C ALA A 519 -17.07 -29.81 18.58
N THR A 520 -18.12 -30.41 19.16
CA THR A 520 -19.53 -30.19 18.74
C THR A 520 -19.92 -28.81 19.25
N LEU A 521 -20.97 -28.22 18.68
CA LEU A 521 -22.05 -27.68 19.49
C LEU A 521 -23.17 -28.74 19.59
N LYS A 522 -23.57 -29.15 20.80
CA LYS A 522 -24.81 -29.95 20.94
C LYS A 522 -25.99 -29.01 20.71
N LEU A 523 -26.47 -29.04 19.47
CA LEU A 523 -27.70 -28.40 19.07
C LEU A 523 -28.86 -29.21 19.67
N ASN A 524 -29.69 -28.58 20.51
CA ASN A 524 -31.03 -29.12 20.73
C ASN A 524 -31.80 -28.90 19.41
N ALA A 525 -31.86 -29.93 18.57
CA ALA A 525 -32.68 -29.90 17.37
C ALA A 525 -34.11 -30.33 17.73
N GLU A 526 -35.10 -29.52 17.38
CA GLU A 526 -36.49 -29.98 17.33
C GLU A 526 -36.60 -31.16 16.33
N PRO A 527 -37.47 -32.16 16.58
CA PRO A 527 -37.64 -33.29 15.67
C PRO A 527 -38.02 -32.83 14.25
N GLY A 528 -37.21 -33.19 13.25
CA GLY A 528 -37.50 -32.94 11.82
C GLY A 528 -36.61 -31.92 11.10
N THR A 529 -35.59 -31.37 11.75
CA THR A 529 -34.64 -30.46 11.09
C THR A 529 -33.79 -31.18 10.04
N VAL A 530 -33.83 -30.69 8.79
CA VAL A 530 -32.99 -31.16 7.66
C VAL A 530 -31.84 -30.18 7.45
N TYR A 531 -30.60 -30.66 7.53
CA TYR A 531 -29.38 -29.87 7.34
C TYR A 531 -28.80 -30.03 5.91
N ASP A 532 -27.95 -29.09 5.47
CA ASP A 532 -27.26 -29.11 4.15
C ASP A 532 -26.35 -30.36 4.01
N ALA A 533 -26.03 -30.78 2.78
CA ALA A 533 -25.25 -31.98 2.50
C ALA A 533 -23.84 -31.98 3.13
N GLU A 534 -23.22 -30.81 3.30
CA GLU A 534 -21.94 -30.65 4.03
C GLU A 534 -22.12 -30.72 5.56
N MET A 535 -23.33 -30.49 6.07
CA MET A 535 -23.65 -30.59 7.50
C MET A 535 -23.88 -32.03 7.99
N LEU A 536 -24.11 -32.97 7.07
CA LEU A 536 -24.46 -34.36 7.37
C LEU A 536 -23.25 -35.29 7.53
N THR A 537 -22.03 -34.84 7.22
CA THR A 537 -20.83 -35.70 7.16
C THR A 537 -19.89 -35.58 8.37
N GLY A 538 -20.06 -34.58 9.24
CA GLY A 538 -19.18 -34.36 10.41
C GLY A 538 -19.50 -35.30 11.57
N GLN A 539 -18.77 -36.42 11.69
CA GLN A 539 -18.91 -37.40 12.79
C GLN A 539 -18.21 -37.02 14.11
N ASN A 540 -17.45 -35.92 14.17
CA ASN A 540 -16.45 -35.67 15.23
C ASN A 540 -16.75 -34.52 16.19
N ASN A 541 -18.01 -34.22 16.40
CA ASN A 541 -18.42 -33.08 17.19
C ASN A 541 -18.58 -33.59 18.67
N MET A 542 -17.85 -33.05 19.68
CA MET A 542 -18.21 -33.04 21.14
C MET A 542 -17.97 -31.67 21.85
N ALA A 543 -19.00 -31.04 22.43
CA ALA A 543 -18.98 -29.77 23.16
C ALA A 543 -19.06 -30.14 24.62
N THR A 544 -18.22 -29.50 25.43
CA THR A 544 -18.51 -29.40 26.84
C THR A 544 -19.68 -28.42 27.04
N LYS A 545 -20.39 -28.51 28.17
CA LYS A 545 -21.43 -27.53 28.55
C LYS A 545 -20.90 -26.08 28.63
N TYR A 546 -19.58 -25.91 28.59
CA TYR A 546 -18.89 -24.64 28.66
C TYR A 546 -18.58 -24.04 27.27
N TYR A 547 -18.73 -24.82 26.19
CA TYR A 547 -18.47 -24.38 24.83
C TYR A 547 -19.73 -23.79 24.18
N ASN A 548 -20.06 -22.54 24.53
CA ASN A 548 -21.10 -21.76 23.85
C ASN A 548 -20.80 -20.26 23.93
N VAL A 549 -21.36 -19.49 22.98
CA VAL A 549 -21.09 -18.04 22.85
C VAL A 549 -21.43 -17.28 24.12
N GLU A 550 -22.56 -17.60 24.76
CA GLU A 550 -23.02 -16.92 25.97
C GLU A 550 -22.03 -17.08 27.11
N THR A 551 -21.58 -18.31 27.35
CA THR A 551 -20.63 -18.66 28.40
C THR A 551 -19.29 -18.01 28.15
N LEU A 552 -18.75 -18.14 26.93
CA LEU A 552 -17.41 -17.69 26.60
C LEU A 552 -17.31 -16.16 26.52
N ALA A 553 -18.28 -15.50 25.88
CA ALA A 553 -18.31 -14.03 25.83
C ALA A 553 -18.54 -13.44 27.23
N THR A 554 -19.43 -14.01 28.06
CA THR A 554 -19.64 -13.55 29.43
C THR A 554 -18.40 -13.77 30.29
N TYR A 555 -17.71 -14.91 30.11
CA TYR A 555 -16.45 -15.18 30.79
C TYR A 555 -15.40 -14.14 30.40
N MET A 556 -15.21 -13.86 29.09
CA MET A 556 -14.25 -12.85 28.64
C MET A 556 -14.60 -11.45 29.11
N LYS A 557 -15.88 -11.09 29.13
CA LYS A 557 -16.36 -9.82 29.68
C LYS A 557 -15.92 -9.61 31.13
N ASN A 558 -16.00 -10.67 31.95
CA ASN A 558 -15.81 -10.60 33.40
C ASN A 558 -14.38 -10.95 33.86
N LYS A 559 -13.66 -11.78 33.11
CA LYS A 559 -12.33 -12.32 33.48
C LYS A 559 -11.23 -11.94 32.50
N GLY A 560 -11.57 -11.70 31.25
CA GLY A 560 -10.63 -11.23 30.24
C GLY A 560 -10.13 -9.81 30.54
N ARG A 561 -8.88 -9.51 30.16
CA ARG A 561 -8.36 -8.14 30.19
C ARG A 561 -9.15 -7.25 29.21
N PRO A 562 -9.12 -5.91 29.35
CA PRO A 562 -9.81 -5.00 28.44
C PRO A 562 -9.40 -5.14 26.96
N THR A 563 -8.16 -5.55 26.72
CA THR A 563 -7.62 -5.84 25.39
C THR A 563 -7.88 -7.26 24.90
N ASP A 564 -8.40 -8.14 25.77
CA ASP A 564 -8.72 -9.51 25.39
C ASP A 564 -10.09 -9.58 24.71
N GLY A 565 -10.26 -10.63 23.93
CA GLY A 565 -11.35 -10.68 22.98
C GLY A 565 -11.79 -12.08 22.61
N MET A 566 -12.48 -12.14 21.47
CA MET A 566 -12.94 -13.38 20.87
C MET A 566 -12.40 -13.48 19.44
N MET A 567 -12.29 -14.69 18.95
CA MET A 567 -11.90 -15.01 17.59
C MET A 567 -12.94 -15.97 16.99
N VAL A 568 -13.21 -15.90 15.68
CA VAL A 568 -14.14 -16.79 14.99
C VAL A 568 -13.44 -17.50 13.84
N TRP A 569 -13.52 -18.83 13.87
CA TRP A 569 -13.20 -19.74 12.78
C TRP A 569 -14.49 -20.30 12.16
N GLN A 570 -14.94 -19.88 10.98
CA GLN A 570 -14.43 -18.89 10.02
C GLN A 570 -15.60 -17.97 9.62
N VAL A 571 -15.32 -16.70 9.30
CA VAL A 571 -16.37 -15.67 9.13
C VAL A 571 -17.37 -16.00 8.02
N TRP A 572 -16.98 -16.77 7.01
CA TRP A 572 -17.88 -17.16 5.92
C TRP A 572 -18.93 -18.18 6.31
N LYS A 573 -18.74 -18.90 7.43
CA LYS A 573 -19.78 -19.75 8.00
C LYS A 573 -20.91 -18.93 8.65
N GLU A 574 -20.78 -17.61 8.78
CA GLU A 574 -21.91 -16.74 9.16
C GLU A 574 -22.87 -16.45 7.98
N ARG A 575 -22.52 -16.88 6.74
CA ARG A 575 -23.35 -16.69 5.53
C ARG A 575 -24.54 -17.66 5.41
N VAL A 576 -24.64 -18.69 6.26
CA VAL A 576 -25.49 -19.86 5.99
C VAL A 576 -26.99 -19.53 6.05
N HIS A 577 -27.74 -20.02 5.06
CA HIS A 577 -29.19 -19.90 4.87
C HIS A 577 -30.10 -20.47 6.00
N ALA A 578 -29.51 -21.04 7.05
CA ALA A 578 -30.22 -21.49 8.24
C ALA A 578 -29.73 -20.65 9.41
N THR A 579 -30.65 -20.05 10.17
CA THR A 579 -30.32 -19.41 11.45
C THR A 579 -29.52 -20.41 12.28
N PRO A 580 -28.26 -20.10 12.65
CA PRO A 580 -27.50 -21.00 13.51
C PRO A 580 -28.32 -21.22 14.78
N PRO A 581 -28.32 -22.43 15.35
CA PRO A 581 -29.15 -22.68 16.52
C PRO A 581 -28.79 -21.72 17.65
N ALA A 582 -29.77 -21.40 18.48
CA ALA A 582 -29.63 -20.51 19.63
C ALA A 582 -28.38 -20.88 20.46
N GLY A 583 -27.37 -19.99 20.50
CA GLY A 583 -26.11 -20.21 21.22
C GLY A 583 -24.93 -20.72 20.39
N ALA A 584 -25.14 -21.04 19.11
CA ALA A 584 -24.12 -21.39 18.13
C ALA A 584 -23.75 -20.17 17.26
N ALA A 585 -22.51 -20.12 16.82
CA ALA A 585 -22.02 -19.22 15.77
C ALA A 585 -22.09 -17.71 16.06
N GLY A 586 -21.25 -17.23 16.98
CA GLY A 586 -21.13 -15.78 17.25
C GLY A 586 -22.37 -15.11 17.87
N VAL A 587 -23.47 -15.86 18.07
CA VAL A 587 -24.74 -15.38 18.62
C VAL A 587 -25.13 -16.23 19.84
N ASN A 588 -25.64 -15.61 20.91
CA ASN A 588 -26.16 -16.34 22.07
C ASN A 588 -27.61 -16.83 21.86
N SER A 589 -28.14 -17.50 22.88
CA SER A 589 -29.49 -18.04 22.88
C SER A 589 -30.61 -16.99 22.75
N ALA A 590 -30.30 -15.72 23.09
CA ALA A 590 -31.20 -14.57 23.00
C ALA A 590 -31.03 -13.76 21.71
N GLY A 591 -30.24 -14.24 20.73
CA GLY A 591 -30.00 -13.54 19.47
C GLY A 591 -28.96 -12.41 19.55
N GLN A 592 -28.20 -12.30 20.64
CA GLN A 592 -27.18 -11.27 20.82
C GLN A 592 -25.84 -11.71 20.24
N LEU A 593 -25.22 -10.84 19.42
CA LEU A 593 -23.91 -11.07 18.84
C LEU A 593 -22.79 -10.92 19.87
N VAL A 594 -21.65 -11.59 19.66
CA VAL A 594 -20.42 -11.44 20.47
C VAL A 594 -20.04 -9.96 20.65
N CYS A 595 -20.13 -9.16 19.59
CA CYS A 595 -19.79 -7.75 19.66
C CYS A 595 -20.72 -6.95 20.61
N GLN A 596 -21.99 -7.37 20.74
CA GLN A 596 -22.94 -6.78 21.70
C GLN A 596 -22.63 -7.24 23.13
N LEU A 597 -22.35 -8.53 23.30
CA LEU A 597 -22.04 -9.11 24.61
C LEU A 597 -20.78 -8.48 25.22
N LEU A 598 -19.77 -8.24 24.39
CA LEU A 598 -18.48 -7.66 24.76
C LEU A 598 -18.41 -6.14 24.67
N GLY A 599 -19.42 -5.48 24.09
CA GLY A 599 -19.45 -4.02 23.94
C GLY A 599 -18.31 -3.49 23.08
N ILE A 600 -18.02 -4.16 21.95
CA ILE A 600 -16.87 -3.86 21.09
C ILE A 600 -17.08 -2.57 20.31
N VAL A 601 -18.29 -2.38 19.79
CA VAL A 601 -18.73 -1.18 19.09
C VAL A 601 -20.15 -0.83 19.53
N SER A 602 -20.55 0.43 19.32
CA SER A 602 -21.90 0.90 19.63
C SER A 602 -22.95 0.33 18.67
N ASN A 603 -22.58 -0.04 17.45
CA ASN A 603 -23.48 -0.60 16.44
C ASN A 603 -22.99 -1.97 15.96
N CYS A 604 -23.79 -3.00 16.24
CA CYS A 604 -23.54 -4.38 15.88
C CYS A 604 -24.51 -4.91 14.81
N ASN A 605 -25.27 -4.03 14.14
CA ASN A 605 -26.38 -4.45 13.26
C ASN A 605 -25.94 -4.81 11.83
N GLN A 606 -24.63 -4.89 11.59
CA GLN A 606 -24.10 -5.36 10.31
C GLN A 606 -24.09 -6.88 10.28
N SER A 607 -24.32 -7.45 9.11
CA SER A 607 -24.24 -8.88 8.88
C SER A 607 -23.34 -9.14 7.67
N ILE A 608 -22.65 -10.27 7.66
CA ILE A 608 -22.00 -10.74 6.43
C ILE A 608 -23.12 -11.07 5.44
N PRO A 609 -23.14 -10.45 4.25
CA PRO A 609 -24.23 -10.68 3.30
C PRO A 609 -24.21 -12.12 2.80
N ASN A 610 -25.38 -12.60 2.39
CA ASN A 610 -25.48 -13.88 1.70
C ASN A 610 -24.86 -13.73 0.31
N LEU A 611 -23.63 -14.21 0.17
CA LEU A 611 -22.82 -14.14 -1.04
C LEU A 611 -22.80 -15.52 -1.70
N PRO A 612 -22.73 -15.63 -3.03
CA PRO A 612 -22.71 -16.93 -3.72
C PRO A 612 -21.61 -17.84 -3.18
N LYS A 613 -21.89 -19.13 -2.99
CA LYS A 613 -20.82 -20.14 -2.86
C LYS A 613 -20.15 -20.27 -4.23
N TYR A 614 -18.83 -20.20 -4.23
CA TYR A 614 -18.00 -20.12 -5.44
C TYR A 614 -17.20 -21.39 -5.67
#